data_AF-A0A814WWZ1-F1
#
_entry.id   AF-A0A814WWZ1-F1
#
_cell.length_a   1.000
_cell.length_b   1.000
_cell.length_c   1.000
_cell.angle_alpha   90.00
_cell.angle_beta   90.00
_cell.angle_gamma   90.00
#
_symmetry.space_group_name_H-M   'P 1'
#
loop_
_entity.id
_entity.type
_entity.pdbx_description
1 polymer ?
#
loop_
_entity_poly.entity_id
_entity_poly.type
_entity_poly.pdbx_seq_one_letter_code
_entity_poly.pdbx_strand_id
1 'polypeptide(L)'
;MILAEELKKREHTVWLGVHKRYQDIVKATGIDTVEIGGDLEYFLSTTSEGIELRRNPSILKMRLVKRTFQPMIEEWFNGILSGIKDADLIVLTVASIFLGLSCIEKFPNSKAIGIYTFPVTRTAHLSPPGLGGEK
;
A
#
# COMPACT_ATOMS: atom_id res chain seq x y z
N MET A 1 -3.01 7.92 7.61
CA MET A 1 -2.79 9.11 8.46
C MET A 1 -3.48 8.97 9.80
N ILE A 2 -4.82 8.93 9.87
CA ILE A 2 -5.58 8.79 11.14
C ILE A 2 -5.04 7.69 12.08
N LEU A 3 -4.82 6.47 11.57
CA LEU A 3 -4.29 5.39 12.39
C LEU A 3 -2.91 5.71 13.01
N ALA A 4 -2.02 6.35 12.25
CA ALA A 4 -0.69 6.70 12.74
C ALA A 4 -0.75 7.79 13.81
N GLU A 5 -1.66 8.76 13.68
CA GLU A 5 -1.91 9.78 14.70
C GLU A 5 -2.44 9.15 15.99
N GLU A 6 -3.40 8.23 15.89
CA GLU A 6 -3.97 7.52 17.04
C GLU A 6 -2.95 6.61 17.75
N LEU A 7 -2.06 5.96 17.00
CA LEU A 7 -0.96 5.19 17.58
C LEU A 7 0.05 6.10 18.29
N LYS A 8 0.38 7.25 17.70
CA LYS A 8 1.28 8.23 18.33
C LYS A 8 0.69 8.80 19.62
N LYS A 9 -0.62 9.08 19.68
CA LYS A 9 -1.32 9.51 20.90
C LYS A 9 -1.25 8.46 22.02
N ARG A 10 -1.03 7.20 21.68
CA ARG A 10 -0.83 6.07 22.61
C ARG A 10 0.66 5.79 22.87
N GLU A 11 1.52 6.75 22.59
CA GLU A 11 2.97 6.71 22.86
C GLU A 11 3.74 5.66 22.04
N HIS A 12 3.17 5.19 20.93
CA HIS A 12 3.92 4.39 19.97
C HIS A 12 4.84 5.26 19.11
N THR A 13 6.05 4.78 18.85
CA THR A 13 6.92 5.34 17.80
C THR A 13 6.38 4.92 16.43
N VAL A 14 6.00 5.90 15.61
CA VAL A 14 5.38 5.64 14.31
C VAL A 14 6.03 6.51 13.25
N TRP A 15 6.37 5.89 12.13
CA TRP A 15 6.77 6.57 10.91
C TRP A 15 5.93 6.06 9.73
N LEU A 16 5.80 6.88 8.70
CA LEU A 16 5.09 6.53 7.47
C LEU A 16 6.05 6.49 6.30
N GLY A 17 5.97 5.42 5.49
CA GLY A 17 6.57 5.39 4.16
C GLY A 17 5.76 6.27 3.21
N VAL A 18 6.33 7.39 2.76
CA VAL A 18 5.60 8.44 2.03
C VAL A 18 6.41 8.93 0.83
N HIS A 19 5.78 8.99 -0.34
CA HIS A 19 6.42 9.55 -1.53
C HIS A 19 6.76 11.03 -1.31
N LYS A 20 7.89 11.51 -1.83
CA LYS A 20 8.41 12.88 -1.59
C LYS A 20 7.35 13.99 -1.65
N ARG A 21 6.43 13.90 -2.62
CA ARG A 21 5.36 14.89 -2.85
C ARG A 21 4.36 15.05 -1.69
N TYR A 22 4.26 14.04 -0.83
CA TYR A 22 3.33 14.00 0.28
C TYR A 22 4.01 14.17 1.64
N GLN A 23 5.35 14.27 1.67
CA GLN A 23 6.07 14.37 2.94
C GLN A 23 5.67 15.61 3.73
N ASP A 24 5.52 16.77 3.08
CA ASP A 24 5.20 18.01 3.79
C ASP A 24 3.81 17.95 4.44
N ILE A 25 2.84 17.33 3.76
CA ILE A 25 1.50 17.10 4.28
C ILE A 25 1.54 16.22 5.54
N VAL A 26 2.36 15.15 5.51
CA VAL A 26 2.47 14.24 6.65
C VAL A 26 3.29 14.86 7.78
N LYS A 27 4.38 15.57 7.49
CA LYS A 27 5.21 16.26 8.49
C LYS A 27 4.43 17.32 9.25
N ALA A 28 3.45 17.97 8.63
CA ALA A 28 2.55 18.90 9.30
C ALA A 28 1.71 18.25 10.42
N THR A 29 1.52 16.92 10.40
CA THR A 29 0.87 16.15 11.48
C THR A 29 1.83 15.78 12.62
N GLY A 30 3.12 16.11 12.47
CA GLY A 30 4.19 15.73 13.38
C GLY A 30 4.58 14.26 13.30
N ILE A 31 4.08 13.49 12.33
CA ILE A 31 4.48 12.09 12.12
C ILE A 31 5.77 12.05 11.31
N ASP A 32 6.72 11.20 11.75
CA ASP A 32 7.97 10.99 11.03
C ASP A 32 7.73 10.28 9.70
N THR A 33 8.54 10.60 8.71
CA THR A 33 8.39 10.04 7.36
C THR A 33 9.68 9.41 6.88
N VAL A 34 9.57 8.24 6.27
CA VAL A 34 10.61 7.63 5.43
C VAL A 34 10.21 7.85 3.98
N GLU A 35 11.14 8.38 3.19
CA GLU A 35 10.89 8.56 1.76
C GLU A 35 10.77 7.21 1.07
N ILE A 36 9.69 7.04 0.31
CA ILE A 36 9.58 5.94 -0.67
C ILE A 36 9.70 6.54 -2.08
N GLY A 37 10.46 5.85 -2.94
CA GLY A 37 10.61 6.23 -4.36
C GLY A 37 9.33 5.99 -5.16
N GLY A 38 9.43 5.96 -6.48
CA GLY A 38 8.35 5.60 -7.39
C GLY A 38 7.20 6.60 -7.43
N ASP A 39 7.14 7.41 -8.49
CA ASP A 39 6.03 8.31 -8.73
C ASP A 39 4.94 7.62 -9.57
N LEU A 40 3.91 7.12 -8.89
CA LEU A 40 2.77 6.46 -9.52
C LEU A 40 2.06 7.37 -10.52
N GLU A 41 1.96 8.67 -10.24
CA GLU A 41 1.23 9.57 -11.12
C GLU A 41 2.03 9.89 -12.38
N TYR A 42 3.32 10.16 -12.23
CA TYR A 42 4.24 10.24 -13.36
C TYR A 42 4.16 8.97 -14.20
N PHE A 43 4.26 7.81 -13.56
CA PHE A 43 4.18 6.52 -14.25
C PHE A 43 2.88 6.37 -15.05
N LEU A 44 1.72 6.60 -14.41
CA LEU A 44 0.39 6.48 -15.02
C LEU A 44 0.11 7.51 -16.13
N SER A 45 0.87 8.60 -16.17
CA SER A 45 0.67 9.70 -17.12
C SER A 45 1.68 9.74 -18.26
N THR A 46 2.86 9.14 -18.10
CA THR A 46 3.97 9.29 -19.06
C THR A 46 4.41 8.00 -19.74
N THR A 47 4.22 6.85 -19.10
CA THR A 47 4.59 5.55 -19.71
C THR A 47 3.45 5.01 -20.56
N SER A 48 3.79 4.34 -21.67
CA SER A 48 2.80 3.67 -22.53
C SER A 48 1.90 2.72 -21.74
N GLU A 49 2.51 1.95 -20.85
CA GLU A 49 1.87 0.97 -19.98
C GLU A 49 0.99 1.64 -18.91
N GLY A 50 1.46 2.74 -18.32
CA GLY A 50 0.68 3.52 -17.35
C GLY A 50 -0.53 4.19 -17.99
N ILE A 51 -0.38 4.72 -19.20
CA ILE A 51 -1.48 5.30 -19.99
C ILE A 51 -2.50 4.22 -20.35
N GLU A 52 -2.05 3.03 -20.78
CA GLU A 52 -2.93 1.89 -21.08
C GLU A 52 -3.72 1.45 -19.84
N LEU A 53 -3.04 1.30 -18.71
CA LEU A 53 -3.68 0.94 -17.45
C LEU A 53 -4.70 1.99 -16.99
N ARG A 54 -4.39 3.29 -17.14
CA ARG A 54 -5.30 4.38 -16.80
C ARG A 54 -6.55 4.38 -17.68
N ARG A 55 -6.42 4.04 -18.96
CA ARG A 55 -7.55 3.97 -19.91
C ARG A 55 -8.40 2.72 -19.74
N ASN A 56 -7.81 1.61 -19.29
CA ASN A 56 -8.48 0.33 -19.13
C ASN A 56 -8.21 -0.30 -17.76
N PRO A 57 -8.74 0.28 -16.66
CA PRO A 57 -8.50 -0.22 -15.30
C PRO A 57 -9.11 -1.62 -15.07
N SER A 58 -10.07 -2.05 -15.90
CA SER A 58 -10.65 -3.39 -15.90
C SER A 58 -9.73 -4.45 -16.50
N ILE A 59 -8.71 -4.06 -17.28
CA ILE A 59 -7.64 -4.95 -17.75
C ILE A 59 -6.61 -5.05 -16.62
N LEU A 60 -7.03 -5.59 -15.49
CA LEU A 60 -6.18 -6.17 -14.45
C LEU A 60 -5.56 -7.48 -14.98
N LYS A 61 -4.97 -7.44 -16.18
CA LYS A 61 -4.09 -8.51 -16.62
C LYS A 61 -2.91 -8.46 -15.68
N MET A 62 -2.86 -9.40 -14.75
CA MET A 62 -1.76 -9.60 -13.79
C MET A 62 -0.38 -9.48 -14.46
N ARG A 63 -0.26 -9.86 -15.74
CA ARG A 63 0.97 -9.70 -16.52
C ARG A 63 1.35 -8.25 -16.82
N LEU A 64 0.39 -7.38 -17.14
CA LEU A 64 0.61 -5.95 -17.34
C LEU A 64 0.97 -5.34 -15.98
N VAL A 65 0.12 -5.52 -14.97
CA VAL A 65 0.38 -5.03 -13.60
C VAL A 65 1.75 -5.45 -13.07
N LYS A 66 2.17 -6.71 -13.28
CA LYS A 66 3.50 -7.18 -12.88
C LYS A 66 4.62 -6.44 -13.60
N ARG A 67 4.59 -6.32 -14.94
CA ARG A 67 5.63 -5.59 -15.69
C ARG A 67 5.64 -4.09 -15.38
N THR A 68 4.45 -3.53 -15.21
CA THR A 68 4.16 -2.10 -15.03
C THR A 68 4.54 -1.62 -13.64
N PHE A 69 4.23 -2.38 -12.59
CA PHE A 69 4.51 -1.96 -11.22
C PHE A 69 5.83 -2.48 -10.67
N GLN A 70 6.47 -3.49 -11.27
CA GLN A 70 7.66 -4.10 -10.67
C GLN A 70 8.81 -3.11 -10.40
N PRO A 71 9.19 -2.19 -11.32
CA PRO A 71 10.21 -1.18 -11.03
C PRO A 71 9.81 -0.22 -9.89
N MET A 72 8.55 0.22 -9.85
CA MET A 72 8.04 1.06 -8.76
C MET A 72 8.01 0.30 -7.44
N ILE A 73 7.62 -0.97 -7.46
CA ILE A 73 7.60 -1.84 -6.29
C ILE A 73 9.02 -1.99 -5.73
N GLU A 74 10.03 -2.15 -6.58
CA GLU A 74 11.44 -2.23 -6.15
C GLU A 74 11.90 -0.93 -5.49
N GLU A 75 11.57 0.23 -6.06
CA GLU A 75 11.86 1.53 -5.43
C GLU A 75 11.12 1.73 -4.10
N TRP A 76 9.85 1.36 -4.03
CA TRP A 76 9.07 1.37 -2.80
C TRP A 76 9.68 0.45 -1.77
N PHE A 77 10.08 -0.75 -2.18
CA PHE A 77 10.68 -1.75 -1.30
C PHE A 77 11.99 -1.25 -0.71
N ASN A 78 12.86 -0.64 -1.51
CA ASN A 78 14.13 -0.10 -1.01
C ASN A 78 13.93 1.00 0.04
N GLY A 79 13.00 1.93 -0.18
CA GLY A 79 12.66 2.95 0.82
C GLY A 79 12.08 2.33 2.09
N ILE A 80 11.14 1.40 1.94
CA ILE A 80 10.49 0.67 3.03
C ILE A 80 11.51 -0.12 3.87
N LEU A 81 12.43 -0.86 3.23
CA LEU A 81 13.44 -1.68 3.89
C LEU A 81 14.36 -0.85 4.81
N SER A 82 14.61 0.41 4.47
CA SER A 82 15.43 1.30 5.29
C SER A 82 14.76 1.67 6.62
N GLY A 83 13.42 1.77 6.64
CA GLY A 83 12.65 2.07 7.85
C GLY A 83 12.24 0.82 8.64
N ILE A 84 12.01 -0.32 7.98
CA ILE A 84 11.45 -1.52 8.63
C ILE A 84 12.41 -2.22 9.57
N LYS A 85 13.73 -2.05 9.41
CA LYS A 85 14.74 -2.81 10.17
C LYS A 85 14.48 -2.85 11.68
N ASP A 86 13.93 -1.77 12.24
CA ASP A 86 13.70 -1.59 13.67
C ASP A 86 12.20 -1.55 14.04
N ALA A 87 11.31 -1.99 13.14
CA ALA A 87 9.86 -1.96 13.36
C ALA A 87 9.34 -3.27 13.98
N ASP A 88 8.60 -3.18 15.09
CA ASP A 88 7.90 -4.34 15.68
C ASP A 88 6.67 -4.77 14.86
N LEU A 89 6.01 -3.80 14.21
CA LEU A 89 4.77 -4.01 13.46
C LEU A 89 4.75 -3.16 12.20
N ILE A 90 4.50 -3.81 11.07
CA ILE A 90 4.32 -3.22 9.75
C ILE A 90 2.83 -3.23 9.44
N VAL A 91 2.25 -2.04 9.23
CA VAL A 91 0.84 -1.90 8.85
C VAL A 91 0.76 -1.49 7.39
N LEU A 92 0.06 -2.30 6.59
CA LEU A 92 0.02 -2.15 5.13
C LEU A 92 -1.41 -2.21 4.64
N THR A 93 -1.69 -1.57 3.51
CA THR A 93 -2.94 -1.87 2.81
C THR A 93 -2.92 -3.32 2.31
N VAL A 94 -4.08 -3.96 2.19
CA VAL A 94 -4.16 -5.32 1.59
C VAL A 94 -3.56 -5.38 0.19
N ALA A 95 -3.58 -4.28 -0.56
CA ALA A 95 -2.98 -4.18 -1.89
C ALA A 95 -1.46 -4.28 -1.85
N SER A 96 -0.84 -4.07 -0.69
CA SER A 96 0.61 -4.11 -0.45
C SER A 96 1.02 -5.26 0.47
N ILE A 97 0.13 -6.22 0.76
CA ILE A 97 0.40 -7.29 1.73
C ILE A 97 1.61 -8.14 1.35
N PHE A 98 1.84 -8.36 0.05
CA PHE A 98 2.99 -9.11 -0.45
C PHE A 98 4.32 -8.46 -0.08
N LEU A 99 4.38 -7.11 -0.04
CA LEU A 99 5.57 -6.39 0.43
C LEU A 99 5.81 -6.64 1.91
N GLY A 100 4.73 -6.67 2.70
CA GLY A 100 4.80 -7.02 4.11
C GLY A 100 5.36 -8.42 4.35
N LEU A 101 4.88 -9.40 3.58
CA LEU A 101 5.37 -10.77 3.65
C LEU A 101 6.87 -10.87 3.35
N SER A 102 7.33 -10.21 2.28
CA SER A 102 8.77 -10.18 1.97
C SER A 102 9.60 -9.45 3.03
N CYS A 103 9.03 -8.45 3.71
CA CYS A 103 9.72 -7.75 4.79
C CYS A 103 9.87 -8.62 6.04
N ILE A 104 8.82 -9.34 6.46
CA ILE A 104 8.89 -10.22 7.64
C ILE A 104 9.76 -11.46 7.41
N GLU A 105 9.91 -11.93 6.17
CA GLU A 105 10.90 -12.95 5.83
C GLU A 105 12.35 -12.47 6.08
N LYS A 106 12.62 -11.19 5.81
CA LYS A 106 13.94 -10.57 6.00
C LYS A 106 14.19 -10.09 7.43
N PHE A 107 13.14 -9.67 8.12
CA PHE A 107 13.16 -9.15 9.48
C PHE A 107 12.23 -9.98 10.37
N PRO A 108 12.69 -11.15 10.85
CA PRO A 108 11.83 -12.13 11.51
C PRO A 108 11.25 -11.67 12.86
N ASN A 109 11.80 -10.61 13.46
CA ASN A 109 11.27 -10.00 14.68
C ASN A 109 10.10 -9.06 14.41
N SER A 110 9.91 -8.62 13.16
CA SER A 110 8.80 -7.76 12.75
C SER A 110 7.56 -8.58 12.45
N LYS A 111 6.38 -8.03 12.77
CA LYS A 111 5.08 -8.58 12.37
C LYS A 111 4.46 -7.73 11.27
N ALA A 112 3.55 -8.30 10.48
CA ALA A 112 2.81 -7.56 9.46
C ALA A 112 1.30 -7.76 9.62
N ILE A 113 0.54 -6.68 9.47
CA ILE A 113 -0.93 -6.72 9.36
C ILE A 113 -1.39 -6.00 8.10
N GLY A 114 -2.36 -6.60 7.42
CA GLY A 114 -3.05 -6.00 6.28
C GLY A 114 -4.32 -5.29 6.73
N ILE A 115 -4.49 -4.03 6.32
CA ILE A 115 -5.72 -3.26 6.53
C ILE A 115 -6.46 -3.06 5.20
N TYR A 116 -7.76 -3.27 5.24
CA TYR A 116 -8.63 -2.97 4.11
C TYR A 116 -9.12 -1.53 4.26
N THR A 117 -8.68 -0.63 3.37
CA THR A 117 -8.96 0.81 3.47
C THR A 117 -10.20 1.25 2.70
N PHE A 118 -10.84 0.33 1.96
CA PHE A 118 -12.07 0.61 1.21
C PHE A 118 -13.28 0.11 2.01
N PRO A 119 -14.42 0.82 2.00
CA PRO A 119 -15.63 0.31 2.64
C PRO A 119 -16.07 -0.99 1.96
N VAL A 120 -16.31 -2.05 2.75
CA VAL A 120 -16.93 -3.27 2.26
C VAL A 120 -18.44 -3.12 2.42
N THR A 121 -19.13 -2.86 1.31
CA THR A 121 -20.60 -2.88 1.30
C THR A 121 -21.07 -4.33 1.19
N ARG A 122 -21.92 -4.79 2.11
CA ARG A 122 -22.71 -6.00 1.90
C ARG A 122 -23.73 -5.73 0.79
N THR A 123 -23.35 -5.90 -0.46
CA THR A 123 -24.31 -5.85 -1.56
C THR A 123 -24.97 -7.21 -1.67
N ALA A 124 -26.17 -7.35 -1.12
CA ALA A 124 -27.06 -8.47 -1.45
C ALA A 124 -27.35 -8.58 -2.97
N HIS A 125 -27.05 -7.51 -3.74
CA HIS A 125 -27.34 -7.39 -5.16
C HIS A 125 -26.20 -7.81 -6.12
N LEU A 126 -25.07 -8.30 -5.62
CA LEU A 126 -23.94 -8.80 -6.44
C LEU A 126 -23.43 -10.17 -5.96
N SER A 127 -24.27 -10.97 -5.33
CA SER A 127 -23.94 -12.38 -5.12
C SER A 127 -23.79 -13.06 -6.48
N PRO A 128 -22.69 -13.79 -6.75
CA PRO A 128 -22.64 -14.71 -7.88
C PRO A 128 -23.88 -15.60 -7.82
N PRO A 129 -24.57 -15.87 -8.95
CA PRO A 129 -25.70 -16.78 -8.95
C PRO A 129 -25.23 -18.13 -8.39
N GLY A 130 -25.72 -18.50 -7.20
CA GLY A 130 -25.28 -19.68 -6.45
C GLY A 130 -25.01 -19.47 -4.95
N LEU A 131 -24.89 -18.23 -4.46
CA LEU A 131 -24.76 -17.93 -3.02
C LEU A 131 -25.87 -17.04 -2.46
N GLY A 132 -26.79 -16.58 -3.32
CA GLY A 132 -28.06 -16.04 -2.88
C GLY A 132 -28.93 -17.21 -2.45
N GLY A 133 -28.89 -17.54 -1.15
CA GLY A 133 -29.88 -18.44 -0.57
C GLY A 133 -31.26 -17.84 -0.76
N GLU A 134 -31.97 -18.28 -1.79
CA GLU A 134 -33.43 -18.14 -1.85
C GLU A 134 -34.00 -18.93 -0.68
N LYS A 135 -34.76 -18.23 0.17
CA LYS A 135 -35.75 -18.83 1.05
C LYS A 135 -37.11 -18.68 0.40
#